data_AF-A0A132H245-F1
#
_entry.id   AF-A0A132H245-F1
#
_cell.length_a   1.000
_cell.length_b   1.000
_cell.length_c   1.000
_cell.angle_alpha   90.00
_cell.angle_beta   90.00
_cell.angle_gamma   90.00
#
_symmetry.space_group_name_H-M   'P 1'
#
loop_
_entity.id
_entity.type
_entity.pdbx_description
1 polymer ?
#
loop_
_entity_poly.entity_id
_entity_poly.type
_entity_poly.pdbx_seq_one_letter_code
_entity_poly.pdbx_strand_id
1 'polypeptide(L)'
;MHLCDSITKTKKMEELQQGAFGPIYTQFESKPKEAMTHLCNVKDGECPKAFYREDVGFVDFVWGKPNDKTTGKGGFGLSHILTDHGDEIKDFNIDPIDFILMIMNFGKLNTEGKKNRIYLEGKEFRLIVTTEWYGKSKQLLLTAFDLRPISRKNPQRAKEMKKAPKR
;
A
#
# COMPACT_ATOMS: atom_id res chain seq x y z
N MET A 1 2.08 -18.13 -56.23
CA MET A 1 0.79 -17.62 -55.74
C MET A 1 0.21 -18.71 -54.84
N HIS A 2 0.12 -18.59 -53.52
CA HIS A 2 -0.55 -17.53 -52.79
C HIS A 2 0.11 -17.29 -51.42
N LEU A 3 0.42 -16.04 -51.17
CA LEU A 3 0.54 -15.42 -49.85
C LEU A 3 -0.86 -15.44 -49.22
N CYS A 4 -1.01 -15.93 -47.99
CA CYS A 4 -2.21 -15.69 -47.19
C CYS A 4 -1.89 -15.85 -45.71
N ASP A 5 -1.34 -14.78 -45.14
CA ASP A 5 -1.99 -14.03 -44.07
C ASP A 5 -2.67 -14.87 -42.99
N SER A 6 -1.87 -15.35 -42.06
CA SER A 6 -2.28 -15.39 -40.66
C SER A 6 -1.10 -14.95 -39.83
N ILE A 7 -0.87 -13.64 -39.93
CA ILE A 7 -0.02 -12.85 -39.04
C ILE A 7 -0.29 -13.35 -37.63
N THR A 8 0.71 -14.11 -37.18
CA THR A 8 1.00 -14.47 -35.82
C THR A 8 0.46 -13.37 -34.91
N LYS A 9 -0.58 -13.74 -34.16
CA LYS A 9 -1.13 -12.97 -33.05
C LYS A 9 -0.08 -12.94 -31.93
N THR A 10 1.09 -12.37 -32.23
CA THR A 10 2.13 -12.05 -31.28
C THR A 10 1.58 -10.89 -30.48
N LYS A 11 0.79 -11.21 -29.45
CA LYS A 11 0.65 -10.33 -28.29
C LYS A 11 2.07 -10.03 -27.87
N LYS A 12 2.54 -8.84 -28.24
CA LYS A 12 3.78 -8.25 -27.77
C LYS A 12 3.56 -8.03 -26.27
N MET A 13 3.82 -9.06 -25.46
CA MET A 13 4.08 -8.88 -24.04
C MET A 13 5.36 -8.07 -24.00
N GLU A 14 5.24 -6.76 -23.88
CA GLU A 14 6.36 -5.98 -23.37
C GLU A 14 6.72 -6.61 -22.03
N GLU A 15 7.91 -7.23 -21.96
CA GLU A 15 8.45 -7.71 -20.70
C GLU A 15 8.51 -6.53 -19.76
N LEU A 16 7.59 -6.49 -18.79
CA LEU A 16 7.57 -5.43 -17.79
C LEU A 16 8.92 -5.42 -17.09
N GLN A 17 9.48 -4.22 -16.96
CA GLN A 17 10.69 -4.02 -16.18
C GLN A 17 10.49 -4.61 -14.78
N GLN A 18 11.50 -5.33 -14.27
CA GLN A 18 11.45 -5.91 -12.94
C GLN A 18 12.06 -4.99 -11.89
N GLY A 19 11.33 -4.82 -10.79
CA GLY A 19 11.69 -4.01 -9.65
C GLY A 19 11.94 -4.83 -8.39
N ALA A 20 12.14 -4.14 -7.26
CA ALA A 20 12.43 -4.80 -5.98
C ALA A 20 11.19 -5.51 -5.40
N PHE A 21 10.02 -5.26 -5.98
CA PHE A 21 8.71 -5.74 -5.51
C PHE A 21 7.96 -6.54 -6.58
N GLY A 22 8.64 -6.97 -7.64
CA GLY A 22 8.02 -7.61 -8.80
C GLY A 22 7.89 -6.66 -10.01
N PRO A 23 6.95 -6.92 -10.94
CA PRO A 23 6.80 -6.12 -12.16
C PRO A 23 6.50 -4.65 -11.87
N ILE A 24 7.07 -3.75 -12.68
CA ILE A 24 6.85 -2.31 -12.57
C ILE A 24 5.73 -1.90 -13.53
N TYR A 25 4.67 -1.31 -12.99
CA TYR A 25 3.50 -0.84 -13.73
C TYR A 25 3.47 0.70 -13.81
N THR A 26 4.16 1.27 -14.80
CA THR A 26 4.27 2.73 -14.99
C THR A 26 3.00 3.38 -15.55
N GLN A 27 2.09 2.60 -16.15
CA GLN A 27 0.84 3.10 -16.74
C GLN A 27 -0.15 3.72 -15.73
N PHE A 28 0.11 3.56 -14.43
CA PHE A 28 -0.70 4.07 -13.33
C PHE A 28 -0.09 5.28 -12.61
N GLU A 29 0.91 5.96 -13.21
CA GLU A 29 1.42 7.23 -12.67
C GLU A 29 0.28 8.24 -12.48
N SER A 30 0.21 8.82 -11.28
CA SER A 30 -0.86 9.74 -10.85
C SER A 30 -2.30 9.19 -10.96
N LYS A 31 -2.47 7.86 -11.00
CA LYS A 31 -3.76 7.15 -11.02
C LYS A 31 -3.87 6.23 -9.80
N PRO A 32 -4.03 6.79 -8.60
CA PRO A 32 -3.79 6.04 -7.36
C PRO A 32 -4.83 4.95 -7.11
N LYS A 33 -6.10 5.17 -7.51
CA LYS A 33 -7.15 4.16 -7.36
C LYS A 33 -6.91 2.98 -8.29
N GLU A 34 -6.60 3.24 -9.54
CA GLU A 34 -6.29 2.24 -10.55
C GLU A 34 -5.03 1.45 -10.21
N ALA A 35 -4.00 2.12 -9.69
CA ALA A 35 -2.78 1.48 -9.19
C ALA A 35 -3.10 0.47 -8.07
N MET A 36 -3.84 0.90 -7.03
CA MET A 36 -4.21 0.02 -5.92
C MET A 36 -5.11 -1.13 -6.38
N THR A 37 -6.11 -0.86 -7.23
CA THR A 37 -6.98 -1.90 -7.79
C THR A 37 -6.18 -2.90 -8.61
N HIS A 38 -5.22 -2.45 -9.42
CA HIS A 38 -4.36 -3.33 -10.19
C HIS A 38 -3.54 -4.25 -9.29
N LEU A 39 -2.81 -3.67 -8.31
CA LEU A 39 -2.02 -4.45 -7.33
C LEU A 39 -2.89 -5.44 -6.56
N CYS A 40 -4.13 -5.06 -6.22
CA CYS A 40 -5.10 -5.96 -5.60
C CYS A 40 -5.51 -7.12 -6.52
N ASN A 41 -5.53 -6.93 -7.83
CA ASN A 41 -5.90 -7.98 -8.79
C ASN A 41 -4.73 -8.93 -9.05
N VAL A 42 -3.53 -8.39 -9.30
CA VAL A 42 -2.35 -9.19 -9.65
C VAL A 42 -1.63 -9.76 -8.44
N LYS A 43 -1.81 -9.16 -7.26
CA LYS A 43 -1.18 -9.55 -5.99
C LYS A 43 0.35 -9.61 -6.08
N ASP A 44 0.94 -8.70 -6.86
CA ASP A 44 2.37 -8.60 -7.12
C ASP A 44 2.75 -7.21 -7.65
N GLY A 45 4.03 -6.86 -7.63
CA GLY A 45 4.58 -5.70 -8.34
C GLY A 45 4.51 -4.35 -7.62
N GLU A 46 4.88 -3.33 -8.38
CA GLU A 46 4.91 -1.93 -7.94
C GLU A 46 4.39 -0.94 -8.98
N CYS A 47 3.67 0.07 -8.50
CA CYS A 47 3.20 1.22 -9.26
C CYS A 47 3.98 2.46 -8.79
N PRO A 48 5.08 2.84 -9.48
CA PRO A 48 5.85 4.01 -9.11
C PRO A 48 5.04 5.29 -9.37
N LYS A 49 5.25 6.32 -8.54
CA LYS A 49 4.61 7.63 -8.65
C LYS A 49 3.07 7.56 -8.78
N ALA A 50 2.46 6.56 -8.17
CA ALA A 50 1.03 6.31 -8.25
C ALA A 50 0.21 7.45 -7.63
N PHE A 51 0.76 8.12 -6.62
CA PHE A 51 0.13 9.25 -5.95
C PHE A 51 1.09 10.44 -5.85
N TYR A 52 0.54 11.66 -5.93
CA TYR A 52 1.27 12.90 -5.72
C TYR A 52 0.46 13.85 -4.83
N ARG A 53 1.14 14.51 -3.90
CA ARG A 53 0.61 15.63 -3.11
C ARG A 53 1.73 16.64 -2.90
N GLU A 54 1.45 17.93 -3.02
CA GLU A 54 2.49 18.98 -3.07
C GLU A 54 3.45 18.97 -1.87
N ASP A 55 2.94 18.78 -0.66
CA ASP A 55 3.70 18.76 0.60
C ASP A 55 4.37 17.41 0.92
N VAL A 56 4.11 16.36 0.13
CA VAL A 56 4.65 14.99 0.31
C VAL A 56 5.54 14.57 -0.87
N GLY A 57 5.27 15.08 -2.06
CA GLY A 57 5.81 14.60 -3.33
C GLY A 57 5.14 13.32 -3.83
N PHE A 58 5.84 12.62 -4.73
CA PHE A 58 5.37 11.35 -5.27
C PHE A 58 5.50 10.22 -4.26
N VAL A 59 4.50 9.34 -4.22
CA VAL A 59 4.45 8.12 -3.42
C VAL A 59 4.19 6.94 -4.34
N ASP A 60 5.02 5.91 -4.19
CA ASP A 60 4.87 4.62 -4.86
C ASP A 60 3.91 3.73 -4.09
N PHE A 61 3.20 2.85 -4.81
CA PHE A 61 2.43 1.75 -4.22
C PHE A 61 3.07 0.42 -4.60
N VAL A 62 3.15 -0.51 -3.65
CA VAL A 62 3.62 -1.89 -3.89
C VAL A 62 2.60 -2.86 -3.33
N TRP A 63 2.53 -4.06 -3.91
CA TRP A 63 1.71 -5.11 -3.31
C TRP A 63 2.25 -5.51 -1.92
N GLY A 64 3.53 -5.88 -1.85
CA GLY A 64 4.20 -6.23 -0.60
C GLY A 64 3.72 -7.56 0.00
N LYS A 65 3.71 -7.66 1.34
CA LYS A 65 3.40 -8.91 2.04
C LYS A 65 2.79 -8.64 3.43
N PRO A 66 1.94 -9.54 3.96
CA PRO A 66 1.40 -9.39 5.31
C PRO A 66 2.49 -9.59 6.38
N ASN A 67 2.16 -9.32 7.64
CA ASN A 67 3.03 -9.72 8.73
C ASN A 67 3.25 -11.25 8.73
N ASP A 68 4.43 -11.64 9.18
CA ASP A 68 4.69 -13.01 9.57
C ASP A 68 3.76 -13.38 10.75
N LYS A 69 3.02 -14.49 10.62
CA LYS A 69 1.98 -14.89 11.58
C LYS A 69 2.55 -15.31 12.94
N THR A 70 3.82 -15.70 12.99
CA THR A 70 4.49 -16.15 14.22
C THR A 70 5.06 -14.97 14.99
N THR A 71 5.66 -14.02 14.30
CA THR A 71 6.39 -12.89 14.89
C THR A 71 5.59 -11.59 14.93
N GLY A 72 4.54 -11.46 14.11
CA GLY A 72 3.74 -10.24 13.96
C GLY A 72 4.54 -9.07 13.37
N LYS A 73 5.55 -9.37 12.55
CA LYS A 73 6.50 -8.38 12.01
C LYS A 73 6.75 -8.60 10.52
N GLY A 74 7.35 -7.58 9.90
CA GLY A 74 7.87 -7.65 8.53
C GLY A 74 6.85 -7.43 7.42
N GLY A 75 5.59 -7.11 7.76
CA GLY A 75 4.58 -6.72 6.78
C GLY A 75 4.82 -5.31 6.23
N PHE A 76 4.49 -5.13 4.95
CA PHE A 76 4.53 -3.84 4.27
C PHE A 76 3.64 -3.82 3.01
N GLY A 77 3.34 -2.63 2.51
CA GLY A 77 2.60 -2.42 1.26
C GLY A 77 1.10 -2.70 1.40
N LEU A 78 0.41 -2.76 0.27
CA LEU A 78 -1.04 -2.89 0.24
C LEU A 78 -1.53 -4.23 0.82
N SER A 79 -0.80 -5.32 0.60
CA SER A 79 -1.06 -6.64 1.17
C SER A 79 -1.12 -6.60 2.70
N HIS A 80 -0.17 -5.92 3.33
CA HIS A 80 -0.15 -5.74 4.78
C HIS A 80 -1.31 -4.90 5.28
N ILE A 81 -1.57 -3.76 4.63
CA ILE A 81 -2.68 -2.87 5.03
C ILE A 81 -4.01 -3.61 4.96
N LEU A 82 -4.29 -4.30 3.85
CA LEU A 82 -5.56 -5.00 3.67
C LEU A 82 -5.70 -6.23 4.57
N THR A 83 -4.62 -6.95 4.84
CA THR A 83 -4.67 -8.17 5.68
C THR A 83 -4.74 -7.82 7.16
N ASP A 84 -3.90 -6.89 7.62
CA ASP A 84 -3.72 -6.65 9.05
C ASP A 84 -4.53 -5.46 9.57
N HIS A 85 -4.98 -4.57 8.69
CA HIS A 85 -5.78 -3.38 9.03
C HIS A 85 -7.11 -3.30 8.27
N GLY A 86 -7.36 -4.19 7.29
CA GLY A 86 -8.55 -4.13 6.44
C GLY A 86 -9.85 -4.25 7.22
N ASP A 87 -9.91 -5.12 8.23
CA ASP A 87 -11.12 -5.26 9.05
C ASP A 87 -11.36 -4.04 9.94
N GLU A 88 -10.29 -3.42 10.45
CA GLU A 88 -10.37 -2.16 11.20
C GLU A 88 -10.90 -1.01 10.32
N ILE A 89 -10.58 -1.04 9.02
CA ILE A 89 -11.09 -0.07 8.03
C ILE A 89 -12.55 -0.35 7.66
N LYS A 90 -12.96 -1.62 7.57
CA LYS A 90 -14.36 -1.97 7.24
C LYS A 90 -15.35 -1.51 8.31
N ASP A 91 -14.92 -1.29 9.55
CA ASP A 91 -15.75 -0.70 10.61
C ASP A 91 -16.35 0.67 10.23
N PHE A 92 -15.74 1.37 9.27
CA PHE A 92 -16.22 2.66 8.76
C PHE A 92 -17.29 2.51 7.66
N ASN A 93 -17.59 1.30 7.20
CA ASN A 93 -18.48 1.01 6.07
C ASN A 93 -18.06 1.75 4.78
N ILE A 94 -16.75 1.84 4.55
CA ILE A 94 -16.12 2.43 3.36
C ILE A 94 -15.19 1.37 2.75
N ASP A 95 -15.09 1.35 1.43
CA ASP A 95 -14.11 0.49 0.74
C ASP A 95 -12.68 0.79 1.22
N PRO A 96 -11.85 -0.22 1.52
CA PRO A 96 -10.50 0.02 2.01
C PRO A 96 -9.61 0.86 1.10
N ILE A 97 -9.71 0.73 -0.23
CA ILE A 97 -8.94 1.55 -1.16
C ILE A 97 -9.39 3.01 -1.04
N ASP A 98 -10.70 3.25 -1.07
CA ASP A 98 -11.25 4.61 -0.95
C ASP A 98 -10.89 5.25 0.40
N PHE A 99 -10.90 4.47 1.48
CA PHE A 99 -10.49 4.94 2.80
C PHE A 99 -9.00 5.32 2.86
N ILE A 100 -8.11 4.48 2.30
CA ILE A 100 -6.68 4.79 2.23
C ILE A 100 -6.47 6.07 1.42
N LEU A 101 -7.10 6.19 0.24
CA LEU A 101 -6.97 7.37 -0.60
C LEU A 101 -7.51 8.64 0.07
N MET A 102 -8.58 8.55 0.85
CA MET A 102 -9.09 9.66 1.64
C MET A 102 -8.02 10.20 2.60
N ILE A 103 -7.32 9.32 3.34
CA ILE A 103 -6.26 9.75 4.26
C ILE A 103 -5.02 10.25 3.49
N MET A 104 -4.71 9.65 2.34
CA MET A 104 -3.60 10.15 1.51
C MET A 104 -3.83 11.58 1.03
N ASN A 105 -5.05 11.90 0.59
CA ASN A 105 -5.40 13.24 0.11
C ASN A 105 -5.53 14.26 1.24
N PHE A 106 -6.25 13.91 2.31
CA PHE A 106 -6.70 14.89 3.31
C PHE A 106 -6.06 14.73 4.69
N GLY A 107 -5.28 13.67 4.91
CA GLY A 107 -4.57 13.45 6.16
C GLY A 107 -3.53 14.53 6.43
N LYS A 108 -3.49 15.02 7.67
CA LYS A 108 -2.52 16.03 8.09
C LYS A 108 -1.11 15.47 7.98
N LEU A 109 -0.23 16.19 7.30
CA LEU A 109 1.19 15.86 7.25
C LEU A 109 1.82 15.99 8.64
N ASN A 110 2.54 14.96 9.05
CA ASN A 110 3.41 14.97 10.20
C ASN A 110 4.74 14.30 9.86
N THR A 111 5.84 15.02 10.08
CA THR A 111 7.22 14.56 9.83
C THR A 111 8.03 14.44 11.12
N GLU A 112 7.47 14.75 12.28
CA GLU A 112 8.15 14.81 13.59
C GLU A 112 8.34 13.42 14.25
N GLY A 113 8.23 12.33 13.49
CA GLY A 113 8.36 10.98 14.02
C GLY A 113 9.72 10.34 13.75
N LYS A 114 9.70 9.04 13.40
CA LYS A 114 10.95 8.32 13.10
C LYS A 114 11.59 8.88 11.84
N LYS A 115 12.93 8.91 11.81
CA LYS A 115 13.69 9.20 10.60
C LYS A 115 13.21 8.32 9.44
N ASN A 116 13.20 8.89 8.24
CA ASN A 116 12.75 8.24 7.01
C ASN A 116 11.27 7.81 7.01
N ARG A 117 10.42 8.51 7.78
CA ARG A 117 8.97 8.28 7.82
C ARG A 117 8.22 9.59 7.69
N ILE A 118 7.19 9.55 6.86
CA ILE A 118 6.16 10.57 6.74
C ILE A 118 4.87 9.95 7.27
N TYR A 119 4.13 10.71 8.07
CA TYR A 119 2.87 10.29 8.64
C TYR A 119 1.75 11.14 8.04
N LEU A 120 0.70 10.48 7.57
CA LEU A 120 -0.53 11.13 7.13
C LEU A 120 -1.60 10.79 8.17
N GLU A 121 -1.94 11.77 9.00
CA GLU A 121 -2.82 11.61 10.15
C GLU A 121 -4.27 11.91 9.75
N GLY A 122 -5.11 10.88 9.75
CA GLY A 122 -6.56 11.02 9.80
C GLY A 122 -7.06 11.10 11.25
N LYS A 123 -8.37 11.24 11.42
CA LYS A 123 -8.99 11.31 12.75
C LYS A 123 -8.81 10.03 13.57
N GLU A 124 -9.00 8.88 12.94
CA GLU A 124 -9.04 7.57 13.60
C GLU A 124 -7.99 6.59 13.05
N PHE A 125 -7.26 7.01 12.01
CA PHE A 125 -6.26 6.20 11.33
C PHE A 125 -5.06 7.04 10.91
N ARG A 126 -3.91 6.39 10.84
CA ARG A 126 -2.65 6.97 10.36
C ARG A 126 -2.09 6.12 9.25
N LEU A 127 -1.72 6.74 8.13
CA LEU A 127 -0.89 6.10 7.12
C LEU A 127 0.57 6.46 7.34
N ILE A 128 1.46 5.52 7.03
CA ILE A 128 2.90 5.72 7.09
C ILE A 128 3.47 5.55 5.70
N VAL A 129 4.19 6.56 5.24
CA VAL A 129 5.03 6.52 4.05
C VAL A 129 6.48 6.41 4.50
N THR A 130 7.22 5.42 4.01
CA THR A 130 8.68 5.38 4.17
C THR A 130 9.33 6.21 3.09
N THR A 131 10.42 6.93 3.38
CA THR A 131 11.19 7.67 2.36
C THR A 131 12.48 6.94 1.95
N GLU A 132 12.73 5.78 2.54
CA GLU A 132 13.88 4.94 2.26
C GLU A 132 13.48 3.45 2.25
N TRP A 133 14.07 2.68 1.34
CA TRP A 133 13.94 1.22 1.28
C TRP A 133 15.33 0.59 1.11
N TYR A 134 15.78 -0.13 2.15
CA TYR A 134 17.14 -0.73 2.22
C TYR A 134 18.27 0.22 1.78
N GLY A 135 18.32 1.42 2.37
CA GLY A 135 19.36 2.41 2.08
C GLY A 135 19.17 3.19 0.77
N LYS A 136 18.15 2.87 -0.03
CA LYS A 136 17.82 3.62 -1.25
C LYS A 136 16.67 4.58 -0.99
N SER A 137 16.80 5.82 -1.48
CA SER A 137 15.67 6.78 -1.48
C SER A 137 14.49 6.18 -2.23
N LYS A 138 13.36 6.01 -1.53
CA LYS A 138 12.10 5.51 -2.11
C LYS A 138 10.94 5.93 -1.21
N GLN A 139 10.03 6.72 -1.73
CA GLN A 139 8.80 7.10 -1.04
C GLN A 139 7.71 6.06 -1.31
N LEU A 140 7.36 5.26 -0.30
CA LEU A 140 6.46 4.12 -0.44
C LEU A 140 5.39 4.12 0.64
N LEU A 141 4.12 3.91 0.27
CA LEU A 141 3.06 3.62 1.24
C LEU A 141 3.37 2.30 1.97
N LEU A 142 3.81 2.43 3.22
CA LEU A 142 4.38 1.33 3.99
C LEU A 142 3.30 0.53 4.72
N THR A 143 2.44 1.20 5.47
CA THR A 143 1.43 0.59 6.34
C THR A 143 0.38 1.60 6.81
N ALA A 144 -0.62 1.12 7.55
CA ALA A 144 -1.67 1.90 8.21
C ALA A 144 -1.73 1.51 9.70
N PHE A 145 -2.28 2.39 10.55
CA PHE A 145 -2.53 2.08 11.96
C PHE A 145 -3.88 2.64 12.40
N ASP A 146 -4.69 1.80 13.02
CA ASP A 146 -5.89 2.21 13.75
C ASP A 146 -5.52 2.90 15.07
N LEU A 147 -5.82 4.19 15.16
CA LEU A 147 -5.55 5.04 16.31
C LEU A 147 -6.68 5.03 17.34
N ARG A 148 -7.80 4.35 17.07
CA ARG A 148 -8.92 4.27 18.02
C ARG A 148 -8.50 3.59 19.32
N PRO A 149 -9.09 3.98 20.47
CA PRO A 149 -8.85 3.29 21.73
C PRO A 149 -9.32 1.83 21.64
N ILE A 150 -8.69 0.95 22.43
CA ILE A 150 -8.99 -0.50 22.44
C ILE A 150 -10.49 -0.78 22.66
N SER A 151 -11.20 0.07 23.41
CA SER A 151 -12.65 -0.03 23.63
C SER A 151 -13.50 0.08 22.36
N ARG A 152 -12.96 0.70 21.30
CA ARG A 152 -13.64 0.87 20.00
C ARG A 152 -13.13 -0.10 18.93
N LYS A 153 -12.19 -1.00 19.27
CA LYS A 153 -11.66 -2.02 18.36
C LYS A 153 -12.47 -3.32 18.48
N ASN A 154 -12.51 -4.10 17.39
CA ASN A 154 -13.14 -5.42 17.38
C ASN A 154 -12.63 -6.29 18.57
N PRO A 155 -13.52 -6.97 19.33
CA PRO A 155 -13.15 -7.77 20.50
C PRO A 155 -12.04 -8.82 20.24
N GLN A 156 -12.00 -9.43 19.06
CA GLN A 156 -10.97 -10.40 18.70
C GLN A 156 -9.59 -9.72 18.62
N ARG A 157 -9.53 -8.59 17.92
CA ARG A 157 -8.33 -7.76 17.80
C ARG A 157 -7.88 -7.21 19.15
N ALA A 158 -8.82 -6.75 19.98
CA ALA A 158 -8.54 -6.28 21.32
C ALA A 158 -7.91 -7.39 22.20
N LYS A 159 -8.34 -8.65 22.04
CA LYS A 159 -7.73 -9.81 22.71
C LYS A 159 -6.33 -10.11 22.20
N GLU A 160 -6.11 -10.05 20.89
CA GLU A 160 -4.78 -10.24 20.27
C GLU A 160 -3.78 -9.17 20.72
N MET A 161 -4.18 -7.90 20.72
CA MET A 161 -3.32 -6.80 21.15
C MET A 161 -2.94 -6.88 22.63
N LYS A 162 -3.84 -7.40 23.49
CA LYS A 162 -3.52 -7.64 24.92
C LYS A 162 -2.50 -8.77 25.11
N LYS A 163 -2.41 -9.70 24.17
CA LYS A 163 -1.46 -10.84 24.20
C LYS A 163 -0.14 -10.53 23.50
N ALA A 164 -0.11 -9.52 22.64
CA ALA A 164 1.08 -9.15 21.90
C ALA A 164 2.17 -8.61 22.85
N PRO A 165 3.45 -9.02 22.68
CA PRO A 165 4.55 -8.45 23.44
C PRO A 165 4.62 -6.95 23.18
N LYS A 166 4.76 -6.15 24.25
CA LYS A 166 4.95 -4.70 24.14
C LYS A 166 6.24 -4.45 23.32
N ARG A 167 6.11 -3.62 22.29
CA ARG A 167 7.22 -3.19 21.43
C ARG A 167 8.10 -2.17 22.14
#